data_AF-A0A9P0F2K7-F1
#
_entry.id   AF-A0A9P0F2K7-F1
#
_cell.length_a   1.000
_cell.length_b   1.000
_cell.length_c   1.000
_cell.angle_alpha   90.00
_cell.angle_beta   90.00
_cell.angle_gamma   90.00
#
_symmetry.space_group_name_H-M   'P 1'
#
loop_
_entity.id
_entity.type
_entity.pdbx_description
1 polymer ?
#
loop_
_entity_poly.entity_id
_entity_poly.type
_entity_poly.pdbx_seq_one_letter_code
_entity_poly.pdbx_strand_id
1 'polypeptide(L)'
;MENSPSLFIQAFLTYLSCVPLCVSQSSSEEAAAEEAAEKLLRDTFESEKFVPDIIPEPPLEQLQVIYNGTKVPLGGLIPFDQAANRPILKWDERDAFYTIIMTDPDSPSRSDPRLSELQHWIIGNVYRRNISSGETFAEYTGPRDAREFVVEEGKLSRVDDP
;
A
#
# COMPACT_ATOMS: atom_id res chain seq x y z
N MET A 1 -23.04 14.74 -12.42
CA MET A 1 -23.23 13.42 -11.79
C MET A 1 -21.88 12.77 -11.77
N GLU A 2 -21.44 12.38 -10.59
CA GLU A 2 -20.04 12.06 -10.29
C GLU A 2 -19.54 10.85 -11.07
N ASN A 3 -18.37 11.03 -11.71
CA ASN A 3 -17.43 9.97 -12.01
C ASN A 3 -16.07 10.46 -11.52
N SER A 4 -15.95 10.66 -10.20
CA SER A 4 -14.65 10.87 -9.56
C SER A 4 -13.85 9.57 -9.69
N PRO A 5 -12.62 9.59 -10.23
CA PRO A 5 -11.81 8.37 -10.32
C PRO A 5 -11.46 7.91 -8.90
N SER A 6 -12.13 6.85 -8.45
CA SER A 6 -11.81 6.15 -7.21
C SER A 6 -10.54 5.33 -7.44
N LEU A 7 -9.37 5.89 -7.10
CA LEU A 7 -8.12 5.18 -7.31
C LEU A 7 -7.93 4.10 -6.23
N PHE A 8 -7.67 2.87 -6.68
CA PHE A 8 -7.25 1.75 -5.83
C PHE A 8 -5.78 1.92 -5.42
N ILE A 9 -5.47 2.86 -4.53
CA ILE A 9 -4.18 2.83 -3.82
C ILE A 9 -4.27 1.80 -2.70
N GLN A 10 -4.06 0.54 -3.05
CA GLN A 10 -3.78 -0.54 -2.11
C GLN A 10 -2.36 -0.38 -1.58
N ALA A 11 -2.20 0.52 -0.60
CA ALA A 11 -0.95 0.79 0.07
C ALA A 11 -0.51 -0.42 0.92
N PHE A 12 0.20 -1.38 0.32
CA PHE A 12 0.57 -2.64 0.98
C PHE A 12 2.04 -2.89 1.25
N LEU A 13 2.30 -3.05 2.54
CA LEU A 13 3.60 -3.04 3.16
C LEU A 13 3.56 -3.71 4.55
N THR A 14 4.65 -4.30 5.06
CA THR A 14 5.90 -4.67 4.38
C THR A 14 6.17 -6.14 4.67
N TYR A 15 7.02 -6.79 3.89
CA TYR A 15 7.62 -8.05 4.31
C TYR A 15 8.40 -7.85 5.61
N LEU A 16 7.83 -8.30 6.74
CA LEU A 16 8.44 -8.24 8.07
C LEU A 16 8.59 -9.65 8.63
N SER A 17 9.65 -10.35 8.20
CA SER A 17 9.97 -11.68 8.72
C SER A 17 10.49 -11.58 10.16
N CYS A 18 9.63 -11.78 11.16
CA CYS A 18 10.04 -11.82 12.56
C CYS A 18 9.17 -12.80 13.37
N VAL A 19 9.52 -14.09 13.29
CA VAL A 19 8.95 -15.17 14.11
C VAL A 19 9.31 -14.95 15.59
N PRO A 20 8.36 -14.69 16.50
CA PRO A 20 8.63 -14.63 17.92
C PRO A 20 8.60 -16.05 18.51
N LEU A 21 9.70 -16.46 19.13
CA LEU A 21 9.66 -17.57 20.08
C LEU A 21 9.08 -17.06 21.42
N CYS A 22 8.19 -17.86 22.02
CA CYS A 22 7.51 -17.64 23.30
C CYS A 22 6.41 -16.55 23.33
N VAL A 23 5.15 -16.99 23.27
CA VAL A 23 4.01 -16.26 23.84
C VAL A 23 3.61 -16.95 25.14
N SER A 24 3.61 -16.20 26.24
CA SER A 24 2.89 -16.59 27.47
C SER A 24 1.47 -16.06 27.42
N GLN A 25 0.51 -16.82 27.96
CA GLN A 25 -0.93 -16.68 27.71
C GLN A 25 -1.49 -15.27 28.00
N SER A 26 -2.19 -14.71 27.00
CA SER A 26 -3.29 -13.75 27.17
C SER A 26 -4.58 -14.33 26.55
N SER A 27 -5.69 -13.59 26.64
CA SER A 27 -7.04 -14.16 26.59
C SER A 27 -7.46 -14.82 25.27
N SER A 28 -8.31 -15.85 25.34
CA SER A 28 -8.78 -16.62 24.18
C SER A 28 -9.62 -15.83 23.16
N GLU A 29 -10.09 -14.64 23.52
CA GLU A 29 -10.83 -13.75 22.62
C GLU A 29 -9.90 -12.89 21.75
N GLU A 30 -8.71 -12.55 22.25
CA GLU A 30 -7.68 -11.80 21.50
C GLU A 30 -7.07 -12.64 20.37
N ALA A 31 -6.68 -13.88 20.67
CA ALA A 31 -6.09 -14.78 19.68
C ALA A 31 -7.04 -15.10 18.51
N ALA A 32 -8.35 -15.22 18.78
CA ALA A 32 -9.35 -15.45 17.74
C ALA A 32 -9.58 -14.22 16.85
N ALA A 33 -9.42 -13.01 17.40
CA ALA A 33 -9.48 -11.77 16.62
C ALA A 33 -8.23 -11.57 15.75
N GLU A 34 -7.06 -11.96 16.25
CA GLU A 34 -5.78 -11.93 15.52
C GLU A 34 -5.77 -12.97 14.37
N GLU A 35 -6.20 -14.21 14.63
CA GLU A 35 -6.37 -15.25 13.60
C GLU A 35 -7.37 -14.84 12.51
N ALA A 36 -8.50 -14.23 12.89
CA ALA A 36 -9.47 -13.71 11.94
C ALA A 36 -8.93 -12.54 11.10
N ALA A 37 -8.06 -11.70 11.69
CA ALA A 37 -7.40 -10.60 10.99
C ALA A 37 -6.33 -11.11 10.00
N GLU A 38 -5.49 -12.08 10.38
CA GLU A 38 -4.53 -12.71 9.47
C GLU A 38 -5.26 -13.40 8.31
N LYS A 39 -6.36 -14.10 8.59
CA LYS A 39 -7.18 -14.73 7.55
C LYS A 39 -7.75 -13.70 6.57
N LEU A 40 -8.33 -12.61 7.07
CA LEU A 40 -8.85 -11.53 6.22
C LEU A 40 -7.74 -10.88 5.37
N LEU A 41 -6.56 -10.71 5.96
CA LEU A 41 -5.37 -10.17 5.29
C LEU A 41 -4.97 -11.05 4.12
N ARG A 42 -4.81 -12.36 4.36
CA ARG A 42 -4.50 -13.38 3.35
C ARG A 42 -5.56 -13.45 2.25
N ASP A 43 -6.82 -13.63 2.61
CA ASP A 43 -7.95 -13.71 1.67
C ASP A 43 -8.00 -12.49 0.73
N THR A 44 -7.72 -11.29 1.26
CA THR A 44 -7.72 -10.05 0.48
C THR A 44 -6.52 -9.94 -0.46
N PHE A 45 -5.32 -10.31 -0.02
CA PHE A 45 -4.12 -10.30 -0.87
C PHE A 45 -4.19 -11.31 -2.03
N GLU A 46 -4.79 -12.48 -1.78
CA GLU A 46 -5.01 -13.51 -2.80
C GLU A 46 -6.12 -13.12 -3.78
N SER A 47 -7.27 -12.60 -3.30
CA SER A 47 -8.39 -12.20 -4.16
C SER A 47 -8.11 -10.98 -5.02
N GLU A 48 -7.32 -10.02 -4.51
CA GLU A 48 -6.86 -8.83 -5.24
C GLU A 48 -5.62 -9.09 -6.11
N LYS A 49 -5.14 -10.35 -6.14
CA LYS A 49 -3.99 -10.88 -6.90
C LYS A 49 -2.62 -10.30 -6.58
N PHE A 50 -2.43 -9.71 -5.41
CA PHE A 50 -1.08 -9.32 -4.95
C PHE A 50 -0.20 -10.55 -4.72
N VAL A 51 -0.79 -11.67 -4.29
CA VAL A 51 -0.15 -12.99 -4.25
C VAL A 51 -0.74 -13.85 -5.38
N PRO A 52 0.08 -14.46 -6.26
CA PRO A 52 1.54 -14.43 -6.30
C PRO A 52 2.16 -13.33 -7.17
N ASP A 53 1.34 -12.51 -7.85
CA ASP A 53 1.80 -11.72 -9.00
C ASP A 53 2.78 -10.59 -8.63
N ILE A 54 2.65 -10.00 -7.42
CA ILE A 54 3.48 -8.87 -6.94
C ILE A 54 4.40 -9.30 -5.80
N ILE A 55 3.89 -10.11 -4.86
CA ILE A 55 4.67 -10.66 -3.74
C ILE A 55 4.42 -12.18 -3.62
N PRO A 56 5.46 -12.96 -3.24
CA PRO A 56 5.33 -14.42 -3.20
C PRO A 56 4.45 -14.94 -2.06
N GLU A 57 4.35 -14.17 -0.97
CA GLU A 57 3.61 -14.54 0.25
C GLU A 57 2.95 -13.28 0.85
N PRO A 58 1.77 -13.40 1.48
CA PRO A 58 1.11 -12.27 2.14
C PRO A 58 1.87 -11.82 3.40
N PRO A 59 1.73 -10.54 3.81
CA PRO A 59 2.37 -10.04 5.03
C PRO A 59 1.79 -10.66 6.30
N LEU A 60 2.60 -10.73 7.36
CA LEU A 60 2.19 -11.24 8.67
C LEU A 60 1.29 -10.26 9.46
N GLU A 61 1.45 -8.96 9.24
CA GLU A 61 0.74 -7.90 9.94
C GLU A 61 0.18 -6.87 8.97
N GLN A 62 -0.98 -6.29 9.29
CA GLN A 62 -1.57 -5.21 8.51
C GLN A 62 -0.97 -3.86 8.90
N LEU A 63 -0.37 -3.16 7.93
CA LEU A 63 -0.09 -1.73 8.04
C LEU A 63 -1.39 -0.91 8.04
N GLN A 64 -1.63 -0.11 9.08
CA GLN A 64 -2.74 0.83 9.13
C GLN A 64 -2.37 2.12 8.39
N VAL A 65 -3.17 2.48 7.39
CA VAL A 65 -2.97 3.65 6.53
C VAL A 65 -4.05 4.69 6.83
N ILE A 66 -3.64 5.95 7.03
CA ILE A 66 -4.54 7.04 7.43
C ILE A 66 -4.34 8.23 6.49
N TYR A 67 -5.36 8.58 5.71
CA TYR A 67 -5.40 9.77 4.86
C TYR A 67 -6.34 10.81 5.47
N ASN A 68 -5.89 12.06 5.60
CA ASN A 68 -6.67 13.18 6.17
C ASN A 68 -7.39 12.87 7.51
N GLY A 69 -6.81 11.99 8.34
CA GLY A 69 -7.38 11.54 9.62
C GLY A 69 -8.34 10.34 9.54
N THR A 70 -8.77 9.94 8.34
CA THR A 70 -9.59 8.75 8.10
C THR A 70 -8.72 7.52 7.94
N LYS A 71 -9.01 6.45 8.70
CA LYS A 71 -8.41 5.12 8.48
C LYS A 71 -8.98 4.50 7.20
N VAL A 72 -8.11 4.03 6.31
CA VAL A 72 -8.53 3.26 5.13
C VAL A 72 -8.61 1.78 5.51
N PRO A 73 -9.72 1.08 5.22
CA PRO A 73 -9.81 -0.36 5.44
C PRO A 73 -8.97 -1.13 4.40
N LEU A 74 -8.68 -2.39 4.69
CA LEU A 74 -8.00 -3.30 3.77
C LEU A 74 -8.80 -3.41 2.45
N GLY A 75 -8.17 -3.19 1.29
CA GLY A 75 -8.85 -3.15 -0.01
C GLY A 75 -9.83 -1.97 -0.19
N GLY A 76 -9.79 -0.97 0.70
CA GLY A 76 -10.69 0.17 0.66
C GLY A 76 -10.39 1.16 -0.47
N LEU A 77 -11.44 1.73 -1.06
CA LEU A 77 -11.33 2.85 -2.00
C LEU A 77 -10.95 4.15 -1.28
N ILE A 78 -10.06 4.93 -1.90
CA ILE A 78 -9.65 6.25 -1.42
C ILE A 78 -10.01 7.31 -2.46
N PRO A 79 -10.65 8.43 -2.08
CA PRO A 79 -10.86 9.56 -2.97
C PRO A 79 -9.53 10.19 -3.42
N PHE A 80 -9.43 10.54 -4.71
CA PHE A 80 -8.22 11.09 -5.35
C PHE A 80 -7.66 12.32 -4.61
N ASP A 81 -8.55 13.21 -4.15
CA ASP A 81 -8.21 14.42 -3.39
C ASP A 81 -7.62 14.11 -2.00
N GLN A 82 -8.06 13.03 -1.35
CA GLN A 82 -7.52 12.60 -0.06
C GLN A 82 -6.12 11.98 -0.20
N ALA A 83 -5.89 11.26 -1.29
CA ALA A 83 -4.60 10.65 -1.62
C ALA A 83 -3.61 11.63 -2.31
N ALA A 84 -3.94 12.91 -2.47
CA ALA A 84 -2.99 13.90 -2.98
C ALA A 84 -1.79 14.15 -2.04
N ASN A 85 -1.93 13.85 -0.74
CA ASN A 85 -0.90 14.03 0.27
C ASN A 85 -0.50 12.68 0.90
N ARG A 86 0.76 12.56 1.33
CA ARG A 86 1.28 11.33 1.96
C ARG A 86 0.43 10.89 3.16
N PRO A 87 0.15 9.58 3.32
CA PRO A 87 -0.58 9.07 4.47
C PRO A 87 0.25 9.12 5.75
N ILE A 88 -0.46 9.04 6.88
CA ILE A 88 0.14 8.64 8.16
C ILE A 88 0.06 7.12 8.24
N LEU A 89 1.20 6.48 8.47
CA LEU A 89 1.34 5.03 8.58
C LEU A 89 1.46 4.61 10.06
N LYS A 90 0.82 3.50 10.44
CA LYS A 90 0.92 2.91 11.79
C LYS A 90 0.95 1.39 11.72
N TRP A 91 1.97 0.79 12.32
CA TRP A 91 2.17 -0.66 12.50
C TRP A 91 2.67 -0.93 13.92
N ASP A 92 2.83 -2.19 14.32
CA ASP A 92 3.42 -2.50 15.62
C ASP A 92 4.90 -2.07 15.69
N GLU A 93 5.28 -1.46 16.80
CA GLU A 93 6.61 -0.85 16.94
C GLU A 93 7.60 -1.83 17.56
N ARG A 94 8.42 -2.45 16.71
CA ARG A 94 9.53 -3.30 17.13
C ARG A 94 10.85 -2.54 16.99
N ASP A 95 11.87 -2.97 17.72
CA ASP A 95 13.21 -2.36 17.71
C ASP A 95 14.01 -2.79 16.47
N ALA A 96 13.53 -2.39 15.29
CA ALA A 96 14.00 -2.84 13.99
C ALA A 96 14.07 -1.68 12.98
N PHE A 97 14.70 -1.95 11.83
CA PHE A 97 14.66 -1.11 10.65
C PHE A 97 13.61 -1.63 9.67
N TYR A 98 12.89 -0.70 9.04
CA TYR A 98 11.79 -0.96 8.13
C TYR A 98 12.06 -0.28 6.78
N THR A 99 11.49 -0.86 5.73
CA THR A 99 11.40 -0.25 4.40
C THR A 99 9.91 -0.08 4.06
N ILE A 100 9.59 0.98 3.32
CA ILE A 100 8.25 1.44 3.00
C ILE A 100 8.24 1.72 1.49
N ILE A 101 7.57 0.87 0.71
CA ILE A 101 7.42 0.91 -0.75
C ILE A 101 5.91 0.98 -1.08
N MET A 102 5.40 2.15 -1.43
CA MET A 102 4.04 2.27 -1.97
C MET A 102 4.12 2.12 -3.50
N THR A 103 3.45 1.11 -4.05
CA THR A 103 3.40 0.81 -5.49
C THR A 103 1.96 0.56 -5.93
N ASP A 104 1.64 0.92 -7.18
CA ASP A 104 0.37 0.66 -7.85
C ASP A 104 0.62 -0.26 -9.06
N PRO A 105 0.34 -1.58 -8.94
CA PRO A 105 0.57 -2.55 -10.00
C PRO A 105 -0.49 -2.50 -11.11
N ASP A 106 -1.55 -1.70 -10.95
CA ASP A 106 -2.68 -1.64 -11.86
C ASP A 106 -2.79 -0.27 -12.54
N SER A 107 -1.74 0.55 -12.48
CA SER A 107 -1.84 1.95 -12.85
C SER A 107 -2.03 2.15 -14.37
N PRO A 108 -2.90 3.08 -14.83
CA PRO A 108 -3.84 3.89 -14.04
C PRO A 108 -5.21 3.22 -13.78
N SER A 109 -5.47 2.02 -14.31
CA SER A 109 -6.63 1.19 -13.93
C SER A 109 -6.41 -0.30 -14.23
N ARG A 110 -6.99 -1.20 -13.42
CA ARG A 110 -6.95 -2.68 -13.58
C ARG A 110 -7.29 -3.18 -15.00
N SER A 111 -8.12 -2.44 -15.74
CA SER A 111 -8.51 -2.76 -17.13
C SER A 111 -7.48 -2.33 -18.19
N ASP A 112 -6.56 -1.46 -17.83
CA ASP A 112 -5.63 -0.77 -18.71
C ASP A 112 -4.33 -0.41 -17.97
N PRO A 113 -3.54 -1.41 -17.50
CA PRO A 113 -2.39 -1.20 -16.60
C PRO A 113 -1.13 -0.69 -17.34
N ARG A 114 -1.27 0.33 -18.20
CA ARG A 114 -0.20 0.89 -19.06
C ARG A 114 0.95 1.57 -18.29
N LEU A 115 0.74 1.93 -17.03
CA LEU A 115 1.72 2.54 -16.13
C LEU A 115 2.19 1.58 -15.03
N SER A 116 1.80 0.30 -15.08
CA SER A 116 2.28 -0.73 -14.15
C SER A 116 3.78 -1.00 -14.37
N GLU A 117 4.61 -1.10 -13.33
CA GLU A 117 4.35 -0.86 -11.90
C GLU A 117 4.61 0.61 -11.54
N LEU A 118 3.61 1.33 -11.02
CA LEU A 118 3.79 2.74 -10.65
C LEU A 118 4.25 2.87 -9.20
N GLN A 119 5.56 3.07 -9.03
CA GLN A 119 6.16 3.37 -7.73
C GLN A 119 5.77 4.78 -7.24
N HIS A 120 4.92 4.84 -6.21
CA HIS A 120 4.43 6.09 -5.63
C HIS A 120 5.33 6.68 -4.53
N TRP A 121 5.96 5.86 -3.69
CA TRP A 121 6.76 6.31 -2.55
C TRP A 121 7.76 5.23 -2.13
N ILE A 122 9.04 5.53 -1.95
CA ILE A 122 10.00 4.62 -1.30
C ILE A 122 10.81 5.33 -0.22
N ILE A 123 10.78 4.77 0.99
CA ILE A 123 11.68 5.10 2.10
C ILE A 123 12.28 3.81 2.65
N GLY A 124 13.60 3.73 2.78
CA GLY A 124 14.28 2.65 3.50
C GLY A 124 14.86 3.12 4.83
N ASN A 125 15.47 2.20 5.59
CA ASN A 125 16.18 2.52 6.84
C ASN A 125 15.32 3.25 7.90
N VAL A 126 13.99 3.11 7.86
CA VAL A 126 13.08 3.69 8.85
C VAL A 126 13.28 2.98 10.18
N TYR A 127 13.77 3.67 11.20
CA TYR A 127 13.98 3.06 12.52
C TYR A 127 12.68 3.11 13.34
N ARG A 128 12.25 1.96 13.86
CA ARG A 128 10.99 1.81 14.60
C ARG A 128 9.82 2.36 13.77
N ARG A 129 8.96 3.19 14.36
CA ARG A 129 7.86 3.89 13.66
C ARG A 129 8.25 5.29 13.16
N ASN A 130 9.53 5.68 13.21
CA ASN A 130 9.96 7.04 12.90
C ASN A 130 10.30 7.22 11.41
N ILE A 131 9.29 7.48 10.58
CA ILE A 131 9.44 7.72 9.13
C ILE A 131 10.50 8.80 8.83
N SER A 132 10.65 9.83 9.67
CA SER A 132 11.64 10.90 9.44
C SER A 132 13.08 10.52 9.76
N SER A 133 13.33 9.30 10.26
CA SER A 133 14.68 8.74 10.39
C SER A 133 15.11 7.91 9.17
N GLY A 134 14.18 7.60 8.27
CA GLY A 134 14.46 6.85 7.06
C GLY A 134 15.04 7.70 5.92
N GLU A 135 15.62 7.01 4.95
CA GLU A 135 16.18 7.56 3.73
C GLU A 135 15.14 7.46 2.61
N THR A 136 14.75 8.59 2.01
CA THR A 136 13.74 8.62 0.94
C THR A 136 14.42 8.40 -0.41
N PHE A 137 14.15 7.24 -1.03
CA PHE A 137 14.66 6.86 -2.36
C PHE A 137 13.74 7.35 -3.48
N ALA A 138 12.45 7.49 -3.20
CA ALA A 138 11.50 8.15 -4.09
C ALA A 138 10.48 8.93 -3.26
N GLU A 139 10.34 10.22 -3.56
CA GLU A 139 9.37 11.10 -2.91
C GLU A 139 7.93 10.65 -3.15
N TYR A 140 7.05 10.99 -2.22
CA TYR A 140 5.63 10.66 -2.33
C TYR A 140 5.00 11.37 -3.55
N THR A 141 4.51 10.57 -4.49
CA THR A 141 3.62 11.03 -5.55
C THR A 141 2.23 10.43 -5.34
N GLY A 142 1.21 11.27 -5.39
CA GLY A 142 -0.17 10.83 -5.24
C GLY A 142 -0.68 10.01 -6.44
N PRO A 143 -1.97 9.66 -6.45
CA PRO A 143 -2.69 9.11 -7.58
C PRO A 143 -2.30 9.72 -8.93
N ARG A 144 -2.26 8.91 -9.99
CA ARG A 144 -2.24 9.41 -11.38
C ARG A 144 -3.60 9.23 -12.01
N ASP A 145 -4.08 10.27 -12.68
CA ASP A 145 -5.30 10.19 -13.48
C ASP A 145 -4.99 9.53 -14.81
N ALA A 146 -5.76 8.51 -15.21
CA ALA A 146 -5.63 7.87 -16.52
C ALA A 146 -5.68 8.87 -17.69
N ARG A 147 -6.39 9.99 -17.50
CA ARG A 147 -6.55 11.06 -18.49
C ARG A 147 -5.29 11.91 -18.70
N GLU A 148 -4.30 11.84 -17.82
CA GLU A 148 -3.00 12.53 -18.01
C GLU A 148 -2.13 11.84 -19.07
N PHE A 149 -2.45 10.61 -19.51
CA PHE A 149 -1.56 9.76 -20.30
C PHE A 149 -2.19 9.20 -21.57
N VAL A 150 -1.57 9.52 -22.71
CA VAL A 150 -1.97 9.03 -24.05
C VAL A 150 -0.93 8.02 -24.53
N VAL A 151 -1.37 7.01 -25.28
CA VAL A 151 -0.48 6.17 -26.09
C VAL A 151 -0.66 6.54 -27.55
N GLU A 152 0.38 7.12 -28.14
CA GLU A 152 0.48 7.39 -29.57
C GLU A 152 1.59 6.51 -30.16
N GLU A 153 1.31 5.79 -31.25
CA GLU A 153 2.26 4.90 -31.92
C GLU A 153 2.92 3.83 -31.00
N GLY A 154 2.27 3.46 -29.89
CA GLY A 154 2.81 2.54 -28.89
C GLY A 154 3.76 3.19 -27.87
N LYS A 155 3.99 4.51 -27.96
CA LYS A 155 4.74 5.31 -26.99
C LYS A 155 3.77 5.97 -26.01
N LEU A 156 4.04 5.83 -24.72
CA LEU A 156 3.30 6.50 -23.64
C LEU A 156 3.85 7.92 -23.44
N SER A 157 2.99 8.93 -23.54
CA SER A 157 3.30 10.34 -23.31
C SER A 157 2.33 10.95 -22.29
N ARG A 158 2.74 12.05 -21.65
CA ARG A 158 1.80 12.91 -20.92
C ARG A 158 1.07 13.82 -21.91
N VAL A 159 -0.19 14.14 -21.62
CA VAL A 159 -1.00 15.11 -22.39
C VAL A 159 -0.35 16.49 -22.41
N ASP A 160 0.37 16.87 -21.35
CA ASP A 160 1.00 18.18 -21.18
C ASP A 160 2.50 18.22 -21.60
N ASP A 161 3.01 17.21 -22.31
CA ASP A 161 4.41 17.19 -22.81
C ASP A 161 4.48 17.94 -24.16
N PRO A 162 5.24 19.06 -24.27
CA PRO A 162 5.17 19.99 -25.42
C PRO A 162 5.99 19.60 -26.65
#